data_AF-A0A0Q4TH17-F1
#
_entry.id   AF-A0A0Q4TH17-F1
#
_cell.length_a   1.000
_cell.length_b   1.000
_cell.length_c   1.000
_cell.angle_alpha   90.00
_cell.angle_beta   90.00
_cell.angle_gamma   90.00
#
_symmetry.space_group_name_H-M   'P 1'
#
loop_
_entity.id
_entity.type
_entity.pdbx_description
1 polymer ?
#
loop_
_entity_poly.entity_id
_entity_poly.type
_entity_poly.pdbx_seq_one_letter_code
_entity_poly.pdbx_strand_id
1 'polypeptide(L)'
;MLTFPDGFLWGAATAAHQIEGNNVNSNWWVHENAPGTTIVEPSGDAADSYNRFRDDIRLLAELGLNSYRFSIEWARIEPERGMVSKAQVAHYRRMVETCHEFGIEPIVTLMHFTVPRWFERDGFWRAPDAADLFARYTELALPVVAEGVNYVCTINEPNIAAMLAGGEDASNLVAYGLPNPDLEVADALLASHKRSREVLSQLPQIKSGWTVATQAFKAVDEPGAAEKTREYGYVRDDWYSEMAAGDDFVGVQAYTQTFVGPEGPRPVAEGLETTLTGWEFYPPAAAEGIRSAWELSGHVPVMVTENGIATADDTRRIAYTQGALEHIHDTIDEGIEVLGYQHWSALDNYEWASGFRPTFGLIGWDRETFERTPKPSARWYGEVARANGLPRA
;
A
#
# COMPACT_ATOMS: atom_id res chain seq x y z
N MET A 1 14.85 1.75 -25.48
CA MET A 1 14.58 2.28 -24.13
C MET A 1 13.15 2.79 -24.15
N LEU A 2 12.31 2.31 -23.25
CA LEU A 2 10.98 2.87 -22.99
C LEU A 2 11.18 4.11 -22.13
N THR A 3 10.58 5.24 -22.50
CA THR A 3 10.72 6.51 -21.77
C THR A 3 9.40 6.82 -21.09
N PHE A 4 9.46 7.19 -19.82
CA PHE A 4 8.28 7.51 -19.02
C PHE A 4 8.00 9.03 -19.08
N PRO A 5 6.78 9.48 -18.76
CA PRO A 5 6.42 10.89 -18.77
C PRO A 5 7.38 11.77 -17.95
N ASP A 6 7.49 13.04 -18.32
CA ASP A 6 8.23 14.01 -17.51
C ASP A 6 7.54 14.18 -16.15
N GLY A 7 8.34 14.17 -15.08
CA GLY A 7 7.81 14.26 -13.71
C GLY A 7 7.24 12.95 -13.16
N PHE A 8 7.41 11.82 -13.85
CA PHE A 8 7.00 10.51 -13.35
C PHE A 8 7.63 10.21 -11.98
N LEU A 9 6.80 9.81 -11.01
CA LEU A 9 7.24 9.53 -9.65
C LEU A 9 7.83 8.12 -9.58
N TRP A 10 9.15 8.04 -9.47
CA TRP A 10 9.92 6.82 -9.24
C TRP A 10 10.23 6.70 -7.76
N GLY A 11 9.50 5.84 -7.06
CA GLY A 11 9.64 5.72 -5.62
C GLY A 11 9.53 4.31 -5.09
N ALA A 12 9.52 4.22 -3.77
CA ALA A 12 9.30 3.01 -3.01
C ALA A 12 8.34 3.32 -1.86
N ALA A 13 7.65 2.29 -1.36
CA ALA A 13 6.63 2.43 -0.32
C ALA A 13 6.99 1.66 0.96
N THR A 14 6.50 2.16 2.10
CA THR A 14 6.49 1.48 3.40
C THR A 14 5.20 1.79 4.18
N ALA A 15 4.89 0.95 5.16
CA ALA A 15 3.90 1.24 6.20
C ALA A 15 4.59 1.39 7.55
N ALA A 16 4.21 2.40 8.31
CA ALA A 16 4.84 2.75 9.57
C ALA A 16 4.84 1.59 10.58
N HIS A 17 3.70 0.94 10.84
CA HIS A 17 3.68 -0.23 11.74
C HIS A 17 4.68 -1.35 11.31
N GLN A 18 4.90 -1.53 10.00
CA GLN A 18 5.76 -2.59 9.48
C GLN A 18 7.26 -2.30 9.59
N ILE A 19 7.68 -1.03 9.71
CA ILE A 19 9.11 -0.64 9.70
C ILE A 19 9.57 0.20 10.89
N GLU A 20 8.67 0.91 11.58
CA GLU A 20 9.05 1.86 12.62
C GLU A 20 9.43 1.20 13.94
N GLY A 21 8.68 0.15 14.33
CA GLY A 21 8.86 -0.57 15.59
C GLY A 21 8.18 0.09 16.79
N ASN A 22 7.89 -0.71 17.83
CA ASN A 22 7.35 -0.23 19.11
C ASN A 22 6.09 0.65 19.00
N ASN A 23 5.16 0.28 18.13
CA ASN A 23 3.86 0.97 17.99
C ASN A 23 2.84 0.41 18.99
N VAL A 24 3.14 0.52 20.29
CA VAL A 24 2.43 -0.16 21.39
C VAL A 24 0.97 0.26 21.60
N ASN A 25 0.54 1.35 20.96
CA ASN A 25 -0.84 1.85 21.03
C ASN A 25 -1.68 1.44 19.81
N SER A 26 -1.08 0.75 18.83
CA SER A 26 -1.80 0.20 17.69
C SER A 26 -2.69 -0.97 18.13
N ASN A 27 -3.84 -1.12 17.48
CA ASN A 27 -4.67 -2.32 17.64
C ASN A 27 -3.92 -3.59 17.18
N TRP A 28 -3.14 -3.51 16.10
CA TRP A 28 -2.35 -4.63 15.61
C TRP A 28 -1.30 -5.11 16.62
N TRP A 29 -0.68 -4.18 17.35
CA TRP A 29 0.23 -4.52 18.46
C TRP A 29 -0.46 -5.39 19.53
N VAL A 30 -1.75 -5.14 19.79
CA VAL A 30 -2.54 -5.97 20.72
C VAL A 30 -2.75 -7.36 20.13
N HIS A 31 -3.10 -7.48 18.85
CA HIS A 31 -3.35 -8.76 18.17
C HIS A 31 -2.10 -9.64 18.09
N GLU A 32 -0.95 -9.08 17.75
CA GLU A 32 0.30 -9.84 17.63
C GLU A 32 0.89 -10.28 18.97
N ASN A 33 0.50 -9.64 20.08
CA ASN A 33 0.92 -10.00 21.44
C ASN A 33 -0.19 -10.75 22.22
N ALA A 34 -1.34 -11.01 21.60
CA ALA A 34 -2.46 -11.66 22.26
C ALA A 34 -2.16 -13.15 22.54
N PRO A 35 -2.57 -13.69 23.71
CA PRO A 35 -2.49 -15.12 23.96
C PRO A 35 -3.23 -15.92 22.90
N GLY A 36 -2.56 -16.89 22.27
CA GLY A 36 -3.17 -17.76 21.25
C GLY A 36 -3.29 -17.13 19.86
N THR A 37 -2.61 -16.00 19.60
CA THR A 37 -2.51 -15.42 18.25
C THR A 37 -1.87 -16.40 17.26
N THR A 38 -2.33 -16.36 16.01
CA THR A 38 -1.77 -17.13 14.89
C THR A 38 -0.65 -16.40 14.16
N ILE A 39 -0.38 -15.14 14.56
CA ILE A 39 0.72 -14.33 14.01
C ILE A 39 2.05 -15.00 14.38
N VAL A 40 2.91 -15.25 13.38
CA VAL A 40 4.09 -16.12 13.54
C VAL A 40 5.19 -15.52 14.42
N GLU A 41 5.35 -14.20 14.39
CA GLU A 41 6.23 -13.42 15.28
C GLU A 41 5.70 -11.98 15.38
N PRO A 42 5.84 -11.26 16.51
CA PRO A 42 5.41 -9.87 16.64
C PRO A 42 6.37 -8.89 15.94
N SER A 43 5.89 -7.69 15.63
CA SER A 43 6.69 -6.66 14.95
C SER A 43 7.89 -6.20 15.77
N GLY A 44 7.74 -6.10 17.11
CA GLY A 44 8.81 -5.66 18.01
C GLY A 44 9.44 -4.32 17.58
N ASP A 45 10.76 -4.30 17.47
CA ASP A 45 11.53 -3.12 17.00
C ASP A 45 11.42 -2.88 15.47
N ALA A 46 10.82 -3.82 14.72
CA ALA A 46 10.79 -3.81 13.26
C ALA A 46 12.18 -3.46 12.66
N ALA A 47 12.24 -2.60 11.65
CA ALA A 47 13.50 -2.12 11.09
C ALA A 47 14.07 -0.88 11.83
N ASP A 48 13.50 -0.50 12.97
CA ASP A 48 13.85 0.71 13.74
C ASP A 48 13.83 2.00 12.89
N SER A 49 12.97 2.05 11.87
CA SER A 49 12.88 3.22 11.00
C SER A 49 12.38 4.46 11.74
N TYR A 50 11.69 4.30 12.88
CA TYR A 50 11.30 5.43 13.73
C TYR A 50 12.51 6.28 14.15
N ASN A 51 13.66 5.66 14.44
CA ASN A 51 14.88 6.38 14.79
C ASN A 51 15.80 6.63 13.57
N ARG A 52 15.62 5.87 12.48
CA ARG A 52 16.54 5.78 11.35
C ARG A 52 15.95 6.24 10.01
N PHE A 53 14.74 6.81 10.02
CA PHE A 53 14.04 7.29 8.82
C PHE A 53 14.92 8.18 7.94
N ARG A 54 15.82 8.96 8.55
CA ARG A 54 16.74 9.82 7.83
C ARG A 54 17.74 9.05 6.98
N ASP A 55 18.30 7.97 7.51
CA ASP A 55 19.19 7.09 6.74
C ASP A 55 18.42 6.36 5.65
N ASP A 56 17.20 5.93 5.94
CA ASP A 56 16.32 5.25 4.97
C ASP A 56 16.01 6.17 3.78
N ILE A 57 15.56 7.41 4.04
CA ILE A 57 15.24 8.40 2.99
C ILE A 57 16.50 8.78 2.21
N ARG A 58 17.63 8.99 2.89
CA ARG A 58 18.91 9.28 2.22
C ARG A 58 19.30 8.17 1.26
N LEU A 59 19.16 6.90 1.66
CA LEU A 59 19.46 5.75 0.79
C LEU A 59 18.56 5.71 -0.45
N LEU A 60 17.26 6.01 -0.32
CA LEU A 60 16.35 6.08 -1.48
C LEU A 60 16.80 7.16 -2.48
N ALA A 61 17.18 8.34 -1.98
CA ALA A 61 17.71 9.41 -2.82
C ALA A 61 19.06 9.03 -3.47
N GLU A 62 19.98 8.42 -2.72
CA GLU A 62 21.25 7.93 -3.24
C GLU A 62 21.07 6.85 -4.31
N LEU A 63 20.03 6.02 -4.20
CA LEU A 63 19.63 5.05 -5.21
C LEU A 63 19.05 5.70 -6.47
N GLY A 64 18.64 6.97 -6.41
CA GLY A 64 18.13 7.73 -7.55
C GLY A 64 16.61 7.79 -7.64
N LEU A 65 15.91 7.38 -6.59
CA LEU A 65 14.46 7.57 -6.48
C LEU A 65 14.16 9.06 -6.24
N ASN A 66 12.99 9.50 -6.69
CA ASN A 66 12.53 10.88 -6.57
C ASN A 66 11.28 11.03 -5.69
N SER A 67 10.71 9.92 -5.20
CA SER A 67 9.53 9.91 -4.34
C SER A 67 9.62 8.82 -3.27
N TYR A 68 8.94 9.03 -2.15
CA TYR A 68 8.83 8.05 -1.07
C TYR A 68 7.42 8.09 -0.50
N ARG A 69 6.71 6.96 -0.60
CA ARG A 69 5.41 6.77 0.02
C ARG A 69 5.58 6.14 1.40
N PHE A 70 5.09 6.82 2.44
CA PHE A 70 5.09 6.29 3.80
C PHE A 70 3.77 6.58 4.50
N SER A 71 3.37 5.74 5.44
CA SER A 71 2.22 6.03 6.30
C SER A 71 2.64 6.76 7.58
N ILE A 72 1.70 7.50 8.16
CA ILE A 72 1.81 8.04 9.52
C ILE A 72 0.89 7.25 10.45
N GLU A 73 1.22 7.18 11.75
CA GLU A 73 0.47 6.36 12.70
C GLU A 73 -0.52 7.15 13.54
N TRP A 74 -1.81 6.91 13.31
CA TRP A 74 -2.87 7.42 14.17
C TRP A 74 -2.65 7.01 15.62
N ALA A 75 -2.24 5.76 15.86
CA ALA A 75 -1.94 5.24 17.20
C ALA A 75 -0.80 6.00 17.92
N ARG A 76 0.10 6.67 17.19
CA ARG A 76 1.14 7.53 17.78
C ARG A 76 0.65 8.97 17.96
N ILE A 77 -0.06 9.50 16.97
CA ILE A 77 -0.57 10.88 17.00
C ILE A 77 -1.63 11.03 18.09
N GLU A 78 -2.49 10.02 18.27
CA GLU A 78 -3.55 9.98 19.25
C GLU A 78 -3.59 8.63 20.00
N PRO A 79 -2.67 8.40 20.94
CA PRO A 79 -2.54 7.12 21.66
C PRO A 79 -3.74 6.72 22.52
N GLU A 80 -4.52 7.69 22.99
CA GLU A 80 -5.81 7.48 23.64
C GLU A 80 -6.79 8.54 23.13
N ARG A 81 -8.09 8.25 23.14
CA ARG A 81 -9.12 9.16 22.64
C ARG A 81 -8.99 10.56 23.27
N GLY A 82 -8.79 11.56 22.41
CA GLY A 82 -8.60 12.96 22.78
C GLY A 82 -7.19 13.33 23.28
N MET A 83 -6.28 12.37 23.43
CA MET A 83 -4.91 12.61 23.89
C MET A 83 -3.96 12.74 22.70
N VAL A 84 -3.71 13.96 22.25
CA VAL A 84 -2.87 14.23 21.06
C VAL A 84 -1.40 14.41 21.43
N SER A 85 -0.53 13.66 20.77
CA SER A 85 0.92 13.78 20.93
C SER A 85 1.53 14.75 19.92
N LYS A 86 1.83 15.97 20.37
CA LYS A 86 2.54 16.99 19.58
C LYS A 86 3.94 16.52 19.15
N ALA A 87 4.59 15.69 19.96
CA ALA A 87 5.92 15.14 19.65
C ALA A 87 5.87 14.19 18.45
N GLN A 88 4.78 13.43 18.30
CA GLN A 88 4.58 12.49 17.19
C GLN A 88 4.21 13.23 15.90
N VAL A 89 3.35 14.25 15.98
CA VAL A 89 3.12 15.17 14.84
C VAL A 89 4.44 15.81 14.39
N ALA A 90 5.27 16.27 15.32
CA ALA A 90 6.58 16.84 14.99
C ALA A 90 7.56 15.80 14.42
N HIS A 91 7.47 14.52 14.81
CA HIS A 91 8.28 13.44 14.25
C HIS A 91 7.96 13.24 12.77
N TYR A 92 6.68 13.11 12.41
CA TYR A 92 6.29 12.94 11.01
C TYR A 92 6.57 14.18 10.14
N ARG A 93 6.47 15.38 10.71
CA ARG A 93 6.97 16.61 10.03
C ARG A 93 8.45 16.51 9.69
N ARG A 94 9.29 16.02 10.60
CA ARG A 94 10.73 15.83 10.32
C ARG A 94 10.99 14.82 9.22
N MET A 95 10.12 13.81 9.06
CA MET A 95 10.22 12.89 7.92
C MET A 95 9.96 13.62 6.60
N VAL A 96 8.89 14.41 6.51
CA VAL A 96 8.59 15.27 5.34
C VAL A 96 9.73 16.24 5.04
N GLU A 97 10.22 16.96 6.05
CA GLU A 97 11.36 17.87 5.93
C GLU A 97 12.62 17.15 5.42
N THR A 98 12.84 15.91 5.87
CA THR A 98 13.98 15.08 5.43
C THR A 98 13.82 14.59 4.00
N CYS A 99 12.61 14.27 3.54
CA CYS A 99 12.35 14.00 2.13
C CYS A 99 12.81 15.18 1.26
N HIS A 100 12.39 16.41 1.60
CA HIS A 100 12.81 17.59 0.84
C HIS A 100 14.31 17.87 0.91
N GLU A 101 14.94 17.65 2.06
CA GLU A 101 16.39 17.80 2.18
C GLU A 101 17.15 16.94 1.16
N PHE A 102 16.66 15.73 0.90
CA PHE A 102 17.25 14.80 -0.06
C PHE A 102 16.62 14.83 -1.45
N GLY A 103 15.75 15.81 -1.74
CA GLY A 103 15.11 15.96 -3.05
C GLY A 103 14.09 14.88 -3.39
N ILE A 104 13.45 14.29 -2.37
CA ILE A 104 12.40 13.29 -2.47
C ILE A 104 11.04 13.96 -2.30
N GLU A 105 10.09 13.63 -3.19
CA GLU A 105 8.67 13.96 -3.06
C GLU A 105 8.00 13.03 -2.03
N PRO A 106 7.51 13.55 -0.89
CA PRO A 106 6.80 12.75 0.10
C PRO A 106 5.36 12.47 -0.34
N ILE A 107 4.97 11.19 -0.33
CA ILE A 107 3.58 10.75 -0.53
C ILE A 107 3.10 10.17 0.81
N VAL A 108 2.14 10.83 1.45
CA VAL A 108 1.74 10.46 2.83
C VAL A 108 0.48 9.60 2.81
N THR A 109 0.51 8.47 3.52
CA THR A 109 -0.68 7.63 3.76
C THR A 109 -1.20 7.85 5.19
N LEU A 110 -2.47 8.24 5.36
CA LEU A 110 -3.01 8.54 6.69
C LEU A 110 -3.33 7.28 7.50
N MET A 111 -3.90 6.26 6.86
CA MET A 111 -4.20 4.97 7.50
C MET A 111 -3.68 3.81 6.64
N HIS A 112 -2.85 2.98 7.25
CA HIS A 112 -2.33 1.75 6.63
C HIS A 112 -2.65 0.57 7.55
N PHE A 113 -3.90 0.11 7.47
CA PHE A 113 -4.58 -0.92 8.29
C PHE A 113 -4.69 -0.67 9.78
N THR A 114 -3.62 -0.21 10.41
CA THR A 114 -3.57 -0.07 11.85
C THR A 114 -4.25 1.22 12.31
N VAL A 115 -4.88 1.13 13.48
CA VAL A 115 -5.59 2.22 14.14
C VAL A 115 -5.21 2.23 15.63
N PRO A 116 -5.53 3.30 16.38
CA PRO A 116 -5.36 3.26 17.82
C PRO A 116 -6.21 2.14 18.45
N ARG A 117 -5.66 1.43 19.42
CA ARG A 117 -6.38 0.38 20.18
C ARG A 117 -7.66 0.88 20.84
N TRP A 118 -7.74 2.17 21.18
CA TRP A 118 -8.95 2.77 21.74
C TRP A 118 -10.07 2.88 20.70
N PHE A 119 -9.74 3.09 19.42
CA PHE A 119 -10.71 3.15 18.35
C PHE A 119 -11.31 1.77 18.08
N GLU A 120 -10.48 0.72 18.09
CA GLU A 120 -10.96 -0.67 18.00
C GLU A 120 -11.86 -1.05 19.18
N ARG A 121 -11.45 -0.72 20.41
CA ARG A 121 -12.25 -0.93 21.64
C ARG A 121 -13.60 -0.23 21.58
N ASP A 122 -13.65 0.97 21.01
CA ASP A 122 -14.83 1.83 20.97
C ASP A 122 -15.78 1.50 19.78
N GLY A 123 -15.62 0.33 19.14
CA GLY A 123 -16.51 -0.17 18.09
C GLY A 123 -15.90 -0.21 16.68
N PHE A 124 -14.65 0.21 16.53
CA PHE A 124 -13.90 0.20 15.27
C PHE A 124 -14.69 0.90 14.15
N TRP A 125 -14.59 0.44 12.90
CA TRP A 125 -15.33 1.00 11.77
C TRP A 125 -16.86 0.86 11.86
N ARG A 126 -17.38 0.02 12.78
CA ARG A 126 -18.82 -0.09 13.03
C ARG A 126 -19.33 0.95 14.03
N ALA A 127 -18.44 1.76 14.63
CA ALA A 127 -18.84 2.85 15.49
C ALA A 127 -19.55 3.95 14.66
N PRO A 128 -20.68 4.51 15.15
CA PRO A 128 -21.45 5.50 14.40
C PRO A 128 -20.70 6.82 14.16
N ASP A 129 -19.67 7.11 14.96
CA ASP A 129 -18.79 8.27 14.84
C ASP A 129 -17.44 7.94 14.19
N ALA A 130 -17.25 6.74 13.62
CA ALA A 130 -15.98 6.30 13.04
C ALA A 130 -15.42 7.28 12.00
N ALA A 131 -16.27 7.71 11.06
CA ALA A 131 -15.86 8.64 10.01
C ALA A 131 -15.57 10.07 10.54
N ASP A 132 -16.27 10.51 11.59
CA ASP A 132 -15.97 11.79 12.26
C ASP A 132 -14.63 11.73 13.00
N LEU A 133 -14.35 10.60 13.66
CA LEU A 133 -13.09 10.38 14.36
C LEU A 133 -11.91 10.33 13.37
N PHE A 134 -12.09 9.71 12.21
CA PHE A 134 -11.06 9.68 11.17
C PHE A 134 -10.84 11.06 10.52
N ALA A 135 -11.90 11.84 10.31
CA ALA A 135 -11.80 13.23 9.86
C ALA A 135 -11.03 14.08 10.87
N ARG A 136 -11.34 13.95 12.16
CA ARG A 136 -10.59 14.61 13.24
C ARG A 136 -9.13 14.19 13.28
N TYR A 137 -8.83 12.91 13.07
CA TYR A 137 -7.44 12.47 12.91
C TYR A 137 -6.75 13.14 11.72
N THR A 138 -7.45 13.27 10.59
CA THR A 138 -6.96 14.02 9.42
C THR A 138 -6.64 15.47 9.78
N GLU A 139 -7.51 16.14 10.55
CA GLU A 139 -7.25 17.50 11.06
C GLU A 139 -5.98 17.57 11.93
N LEU A 140 -5.79 16.57 12.81
CA LEU A 140 -4.60 16.46 13.66
C LEU A 140 -3.32 16.20 12.86
N ALA A 141 -3.44 15.58 11.68
CA ALA A 141 -2.34 15.30 10.76
C ALA A 141 -2.04 16.47 9.80
N LEU A 142 -2.92 17.48 9.66
CA LEU A 142 -2.69 18.64 8.80
C LEU A 142 -1.31 19.29 9.00
N PRO A 143 -0.78 19.48 10.22
CA PRO A 143 0.55 20.06 10.40
C PRO A 143 1.69 19.24 9.78
N VAL A 144 1.48 17.96 9.47
CA VAL A 144 2.44 17.08 8.76
C VAL A 144 2.38 17.33 7.26
N VAL A 145 1.19 17.48 6.69
CA VAL A 145 0.97 17.52 5.23
C VAL A 145 0.79 18.94 4.66
N ALA A 146 0.60 19.94 5.51
CA ALA A 146 0.32 21.32 5.09
C ALA A 146 1.48 21.98 4.33
N GLU A 147 2.72 21.55 4.57
CA GLU A 147 3.91 22.10 3.93
C GLU A 147 4.70 20.95 3.29
N GLY A 148 4.88 20.99 1.98
CA GLY A 148 5.78 20.07 1.26
C GLY A 148 5.17 18.74 0.78
N VAL A 149 3.93 18.42 1.14
CA VAL A 149 3.26 17.20 0.65
C VAL A 149 2.26 17.57 -0.46
N ASN A 150 2.41 16.99 -1.65
CA ASN A 150 1.44 17.15 -2.74
C ASN A 150 0.45 15.99 -2.84
N TYR A 151 0.80 14.80 -2.35
CA TYR A 151 -0.04 13.60 -2.49
C TYR A 151 -0.36 12.98 -1.13
N VAL A 152 -1.65 12.83 -0.85
CA VAL A 152 -2.15 12.17 0.37
C VAL A 152 -3.05 10.99 0.00
N CYS A 153 -2.62 9.80 0.39
CA CYS A 153 -3.43 8.59 0.41
C CYS A 153 -4.21 8.57 1.73
N THR A 154 -5.52 8.76 1.67
CA THR A 154 -6.39 8.73 2.86
C THR A 154 -6.38 7.35 3.54
N ILE A 155 -6.73 6.30 2.79
CA ILE A 155 -6.85 4.93 3.29
C ILE A 155 -6.11 3.98 2.36
N ASN A 156 -5.25 3.14 2.93
CA ASN A 156 -4.65 2.00 2.26
C ASN A 156 -5.60 0.81 2.22
N GLU A 157 -5.77 0.23 1.03
CA GLU A 157 -6.46 -1.03 0.78
C GLU A 157 -7.79 -1.14 1.55
N PRO A 158 -8.73 -0.19 1.36
CA PRO A 158 -10.01 -0.20 2.08
C PRO A 158 -10.77 -1.51 1.81
N ASN A 159 -10.58 -2.10 0.64
CA ASN A 159 -11.14 -3.39 0.26
C ASN A 159 -10.57 -4.56 1.06
N ILE A 160 -9.25 -4.61 1.28
CA ILE A 160 -8.65 -5.62 2.16
C ILE A 160 -9.09 -5.40 3.61
N ALA A 161 -9.15 -4.15 4.09
CA ALA A 161 -9.62 -3.84 5.43
C ALA A 161 -11.07 -4.30 5.67
N ALA A 162 -11.96 -4.09 4.71
CA ALA A 162 -13.34 -4.57 4.77
C ALA A 162 -13.42 -6.11 4.71
N MET A 163 -12.60 -6.78 3.89
CA MET A 163 -12.49 -8.25 3.88
C MET A 163 -12.05 -8.78 5.24
N LEU A 164 -10.95 -8.27 5.81
CA LEU A 164 -10.46 -8.72 7.12
C LEU A 164 -11.52 -8.55 8.23
N ALA A 165 -12.38 -7.52 8.13
CA ALA A 165 -13.48 -7.32 9.08
C ALA A 165 -14.67 -8.29 8.91
N GLY A 166 -14.76 -9.00 7.77
CA GLY A 166 -15.82 -9.95 7.41
C GLY A 166 -15.74 -11.33 8.08
N GLY A 167 -14.62 -11.66 8.75
CA GLY A 167 -14.63 -12.61 9.85
C GLY A 167 -14.55 -14.12 9.55
N GLU A 168 -13.90 -14.56 8.48
CA GLU A 168 -13.45 -15.97 8.38
C GLU A 168 -11.91 -16.03 8.39
N ASP A 169 -11.39 -16.81 9.33
CA ASP A 169 -9.98 -17.10 9.64
C ASP A 169 -8.93 -16.45 8.70
N ALA A 170 -8.51 -15.22 9.02
CA ALA A 170 -7.48 -14.46 8.28
C ALA A 170 -6.05 -15.04 8.42
N SER A 171 -5.93 -16.33 8.74
CA SER A 171 -4.67 -16.98 9.10
C SER A 171 -3.71 -17.17 7.91
N ASN A 172 -4.05 -16.73 6.71
CA ASN A 172 -3.13 -16.59 5.59
C ASN A 172 -3.62 -15.50 4.62
N LEU A 173 -2.89 -14.39 4.48
CA LEU A 173 -3.02 -13.40 3.40
C LEU A 173 -2.57 -14.00 2.04
N VAL A 174 -3.07 -15.18 1.69
CA VAL A 174 -2.90 -15.77 0.36
C VAL A 174 -4.04 -15.23 -0.49
N ALA A 175 -3.76 -14.80 -1.72
CA ALA A 175 -4.78 -14.24 -2.63
C ALA A 175 -6.02 -15.15 -2.79
N TYR A 176 -5.84 -16.45 -2.56
CA TYR A 176 -6.89 -17.42 -2.39
C TYR A 176 -7.38 -17.49 -0.93
N GLY A 177 -8.65 -17.12 -0.70
CA GLY A 177 -9.33 -17.39 0.58
C GLY A 177 -9.60 -16.19 1.47
N LEU A 178 -9.47 -14.95 0.97
CA LEU A 178 -9.97 -13.80 1.71
C LEU A 178 -11.50 -13.88 1.88
N PRO A 179 -12.00 -13.65 3.11
CA PRO A 179 -13.44 -13.64 3.38
C PRO A 179 -14.18 -12.62 2.53
N ASN A 180 -15.52 -12.74 2.47
CA ASN A 180 -16.33 -11.68 1.89
C ASN A 180 -16.16 -10.38 2.70
N PRO A 181 -16.17 -9.22 2.05
CA PRO A 181 -16.09 -7.93 2.73
C PRO A 181 -17.30 -7.73 3.65
N ASP A 182 -17.04 -7.16 4.83
CA ASP A 182 -18.10 -6.57 5.64
C ASP A 182 -18.53 -5.24 5.00
N LEU A 183 -19.77 -5.19 4.50
CA LEU A 183 -20.29 -4.04 3.77
C LEU A 183 -20.54 -2.83 4.67
N GLU A 184 -20.85 -3.02 5.96
CA GLU A 184 -20.99 -1.91 6.91
C GLU A 184 -19.62 -1.24 7.13
N VAL A 185 -18.56 -2.04 7.23
CA VAL A 185 -17.19 -1.53 7.31
C VAL A 185 -16.76 -0.87 6.00
N ALA A 186 -17.11 -1.44 4.85
CA ALA A 186 -16.84 -0.83 3.54
C ALA A 186 -17.48 0.58 3.41
N ASP A 187 -18.76 0.71 3.79
CA ASP A 187 -19.46 2.00 3.80
C ASP A 187 -18.83 2.99 4.78
N ALA A 188 -18.43 2.53 5.97
CA ALA A 188 -17.76 3.38 6.96
C ALA A 188 -16.38 3.86 6.49
N LEU A 189 -15.61 3.01 5.81
CA LEU A 189 -14.33 3.39 5.21
C LEU A 189 -14.52 4.41 4.09
N LEU A 190 -15.53 4.24 3.22
CA LEU A 190 -15.88 5.22 2.20
C LEU A 190 -16.27 6.57 2.82
N ALA A 191 -17.11 6.57 3.85
CA ALA A 191 -17.50 7.79 4.55
C ALA A 191 -16.29 8.49 5.20
N SER A 192 -15.38 7.70 5.77
CA SER A 192 -14.13 8.18 6.39
C SER A 192 -13.19 8.79 5.35
N HIS A 193 -13.01 8.13 4.21
CA HIS A 193 -12.26 8.63 3.06
C HIS A 193 -12.82 9.99 2.59
N LYS A 194 -14.13 10.08 2.34
CA LYS A 194 -14.78 11.32 1.86
C LYS A 194 -14.61 12.48 2.84
N ARG A 195 -14.84 12.26 4.13
CA ARG A 195 -14.64 13.30 5.15
C ARG A 195 -13.17 13.70 5.30
N SER A 196 -12.24 12.76 5.19
CA SER A 196 -10.81 13.06 5.17
C SER A 196 -10.45 13.96 3.99
N ARG A 197 -10.98 13.67 2.79
CA ARG A 197 -10.82 14.54 1.60
C ARG A 197 -11.42 15.92 1.80
N GLU A 198 -12.59 16.06 2.43
CA GLU A 198 -13.16 17.36 2.79
C GLU A 198 -12.20 18.18 3.66
N VAL A 199 -11.56 17.55 4.66
CA VAL A 199 -10.54 18.21 5.50
C VAL A 199 -9.31 18.60 4.67
N LEU A 200 -8.78 17.70 3.85
CA LEU A 200 -7.60 17.93 3.02
C LEU A 200 -7.83 19.02 1.96
N SER A 201 -9.05 19.17 1.44
CA SER A 201 -9.41 20.17 0.43
C SER A 201 -9.22 21.62 0.88
N GLN A 202 -9.06 21.85 2.20
CA GLN A 202 -8.69 23.16 2.76
C GLN A 202 -7.26 23.59 2.36
N LEU A 203 -6.44 22.64 1.91
CA LEU A 203 -5.08 22.83 1.43
C LEU A 203 -5.05 22.59 -0.09
N PRO A 204 -5.17 23.64 -0.92
CA PRO A 204 -5.39 23.50 -2.36
C PRO A 204 -4.23 22.84 -3.13
N GLN A 205 -3.05 22.72 -2.52
CA GLN A 205 -1.91 22.00 -3.08
C GLN A 205 -2.03 20.47 -2.97
N ILE A 206 -2.84 19.97 -2.04
CA ILE A 206 -2.96 18.54 -1.79
C ILE A 206 -3.86 17.91 -2.85
N LYS A 207 -3.32 16.91 -3.53
CA LYS A 207 -4.05 15.90 -4.29
C LYS A 207 -4.33 14.74 -3.35
N SER A 208 -5.59 14.34 -3.24
CA SER A 208 -6.06 13.32 -2.31
C SER A 208 -6.80 12.19 -3.02
N GLY A 209 -6.55 10.97 -2.54
CA GLY A 209 -7.19 9.75 -3.02
C GLY A 209 -7.09 8.63 -2.00
N TRP A 210 -7.70 7.47 -2.26
CA TRP A 210 -7.39 6.22 -1.56
C TRP A 210 -6.69 5.22 -2.48
N THR A 211 -6.16 4.13 -1.90
CA THR A 211 -5.34 3.17 -2.65
C THR A 211 -5.98 1.78 -2.60
N VAL A 212 -6.36 1.24 -3.75
CA VAL A 212 -7.15 -0.01 -3.85
C VAL A 212 -6.24 -1.18 -4.20
N ALA A 213 -6.39 -2.29 -3.47
CA ALA A 213 -5.76 -3.57 -3.82
C ALA A 213 -6.53 -4.24 -4.96
N THR A 214 -6.22 -3.86 -6.20
CA THR A 214 -6.84 -4.45 -7.38
C THR A 214 -6.33 -5.88 -7.60
N GLN A 215 -7.22 -6.79 -7.95
CA GLN A 215 -6.84 -8.17 -8.22
C GLN A 215 -7.15 -8.50 -9.69
N ALA A 216 -6.18 -9.07 -10.41
CA ALA A 216 -6.40 -9.48 -11.79
C ALA A 216 -7.27 -10.76 -11.84
N PHE A 217 -8.59 -10.59 -11.71
CA PHE A 217 -9.55 -11.70 -11.73
C PHE A 217 -9.76 -12.23 -13.16
N LYS A 218 -9.60 -13.54 -13.35
CA LYS A 218 -9.73 -14.22 -14.64
C LYS A 218 -10.82 -15.27 -14.58
N ALA A 219 -11.82 -15.17 -15.44
CA ALA A 219 -12.79 -16.25 -15.62
C ALA A 219 -12.11 -17.46 -16.28
N VAL A 220 -12.33 -18.65 -15.73
CA VAL A 220 -12.00 -19.90 -16.45
C VAL A 220 -13.00 -20.13 -17.58
N ASP A 221 -12.62 -20.91 -18.60
CA ASP A 221 -13.48 -21.27 -19.73
C ASP A 221 -14.53 -22.33 -19.35
N GLU A 222 -15.45 -21.96 -18.46
CA GLU A 222 -16.55 -22.80 -17.99
C GLU A 222 -17.86 -22.00 -17.94
N PRO A 223 -19.02 -22.63 -18.23
CA PRO A 223 -20.32 -21.95 -18.15
C PRO A 223 -20.55 -21.33 -16.77
N GLY A 224 -20.92 -20.05 -16.73
CA GLY A 224 -21.20 -19.30 -15.49
C GLY A 224 -19.96 -18.66 -14.83
N ALA A 225 -18.74 -19.05 -15.21
CA ALA A 225 -17.52 -18.49 -14.62
C ALA A 225 -17.38 -16.97 -14.87
N ALA A 226 -17.73 -16.50 -16.07
CA ALA A 226 -17.64 -15.06 -16.41
C ALA A 226 -18.58 -14.19 -15.57
N GLU A 227 -19.80 -14.65 -15.30
CA GLU A 227 -20.74 -13.95 -14.41
C GLU A 227 -20.24 -14.00 -12.96
N LYS A 228 -19.82 -15.19 -12.50
CA LYS A 228 -19.27 -15.35 -11.15
C LYS A 228 -18.04 -14.49 -10.90
N THR A 229 -17.17 -14.34 -11.90
CA THR A 229 -15.97 -13.50 -11.82
C THR A 229 -16.34 -12.04 -11.59
N ARG A 230 -17.34 -11.51 -12.32
CA ARG A 230 -17.83 -10.14 -12.13
C ARG A 230 -18.44 -9.94 -10.75
N GLU A 231 -19.31 -10.85 -10.31
CA GLU A 231 -19.91 -10.77 -8.98
C GLU A 231 -18.87 -10.84 -7.85
N TYR A 232 -17.88 -11.72 -8.02
CA TYR A 232 -16.81 -11.93 -7.05
C TYR A 232 -15.87 -10.71 -6.97
N GLY A 233 -15.48 -10.17 -8.12
CA GLY A 233 -14.63 -9.00 -8.24
C GLY A 233 -15.31 -7.75 -7.70
N TYR A 234 -16.55 -7.48 -8.10
CA TYR A 234 -17.19 -6.20 -7.83
C TYR A 234 -17.15 -5.74 -6.36
N VAL A 235 -17.48 -6.64 -5.43
CA VAL A 235 -17.45 -6.31 -3.99
C VAL A 235 -16.05 -6.26 -3.39
N ARG A 236 -15.04 -6.79 -4.08
CA ARG A 236 -13.64 -6.91 -3.64
C ARG A 236 -12.70 -5.88 -4.25
N ASP A 237 -12.97 -5.35 -5.43
CA ASP A 237 -12.14 -4.32 -6.05
C ASP A 237 -12.94 -3.25 -6.82
N ASP A 238 -13.78 -3.62 -7.79
CA ASP A 238 -14.36 -2.66 -8.74
C ASP A 238 -15.15 -1.54 -8.04
N TRP A 239 -15.97 -1.87 -7.04
CA TRP A 239 -16.74 -0.87 -6.29
C TRP A 239 -15.85 0.21 -5.66
N TYR A 240 -14.67 -0.15 -5.15
CA TYR A 240 -13.75 0.82 -4.56
C TYR A 240 -13.09 1.71 -5.63
N SER A 241 -12.83 1.16 -6.82
CA SER A 241 -12.37 1.96 -7.97
C SER A 241 -13.45 2.92 -8.45
N GLU A 242 -14.72 2.48 -8.53
CA GLU A 242 -15.86 3.35 -8.86
C GLU A 242 -16.04 4.47 -7.84
N MET A 243 -15.89 4.15 -6.55
CA MET A 243 -16.02 5.11 -5.46
C MET A 243 -14.87 6.12 -5.38
N ALA A 244 -13.77 5.91 -6.13
CA ALA A 244 -12.70 6.90 -6.32
C ALA A 244 -13.08 8.02 -7.31
N ALA A 245 -14.24 7.94 -7.97
CA ALA A 245 -14.67 8.99 -8.89
C ALA A 245 -14.76 10.37 -8.20
N GLY A 246 -14.02 11.35 -8.74
CA GLY A 246 -13.88 12.69 -8.15
C GLY A 246 -12.71 12.84 -7.18
N ASP A 247 -11.91 11.80 -6.97
CA ASP A 247 -10.58 11.90 -6.36
C ASP A 247 -9.60 12.66 -7.26
N ASP A 248 -8.54 13.19 -6.66
CA ASP A 248 -7.47 13.86 -7.41
C ASP A 248 -6.53 12.85 -8.07
N PHE A 249 -6.46 11.64 -7.52
CA PHE A 249 -5.81 10.45 -8.07
C PHE A 249 -6.39 9.18 -7.40
N VAL A 250 -6.26 8.03 -8.05
CA VAL A 250 -6.54 6.71 -7.44
C VAL A 250 -5.25 5.91 -7.34
N GLY A 251 -4.98 5.35 -6.15
CA GLY A 251 -3.86 4.44 -5.97
C GLY A 251 -4.21 3.02 -6.37
N VAL A 252 -3.33 2.36 -7.10
CA VAL A 252 -3.45 0.95 -7.48
C VAL A 252 -2.35 0.14 -6.80
N GLN A 253 -2.75 -0.99 -6.24
CA GLN A 253 -1.88 -1.99 -5.64
C GLN A 253 -2.22 -3.34 -6.27
N ALA A 254 -1.28 -3.93 -6.99
CA ALA A 254 -1.54 -5.16 -7.73
C ALA A 254 -0.30 -6.02 -7.77
N TYR A 255 -0.47 -7.32 -7.57
CA TYR A 255 0.65 -8.24 -7.34
C TYR A 255 0.56 -9.53 -8.15
N THR A 256 -0.65 -10.03 -8.39
CA THR A 256 -0.87 -11.34 -9.00
C THR A 256 -2.25 -11.42 -9.66
N GLN A 257 -2.59 -12.59 -10.20
CA GLN A 257 -3.90 -12.90 -10.76
C GLN A 257 -4.62 -13.98 -9.94
N THR A 258 -5.94 -14.06 -10.10
CA THR A 258 -6.76 -15.10 -9.48
C THR A 258 -7.78 -15.62 -10.49
N PHE A 259 -7.78 -16.93 -10.73
CA PHE A 259 -8.78 -17.58 -11.57
C PHE A 259 -10.07 -17.82 -10.79
N VAL A 260 -11.21 -17.55 -11.42
CA VAL A 260 -12.53 -17.72 -10.84
C VAL A 260 -13.33 -18.69 -11.71
N GLY A 261 -13.77 -19.78 -11.10
CA GLY A 261 -14.71 -20.74 -11.66
C GLY A 261 -16.15 -20.46 -11.24
N PRO A 262 -17.11 -21.29 -11.70
CA PRO A 262 -18.53 -21.14 -11.35
C PRO A 262 -18.79 -21.18 -9.83
N GLU A 263 -17.95 -21.92 -9.09
CA GLU A 263 -18.03 -22.07 -7.64
C GLU A 263 -17.19 -21.04 -6.85
N GLY A 264 -16.48 -20.13 -7.54
CA GLY A 264 -15.64 -19.10 -6.91
C GLY A 264 -14.15 -19.20 -7.28
N PRO A 265 -13.27 -18.53 -6.52
CA PRO A 265 -11.84 -18.46 -6.84
C PRO A 265 -11.20 -19.85 -6.79
N ARG A 266 -10.10 -20.04 -7.52
CA ARG A 266 -9.30 -21.26 -7.56
C ARG A 266 -7.90 -21.03 -6.99
N PRO A 267 -7.28 -22.05 -6.38
CA PRO A 267 -5.88 -21.97 -6.03
C PRO A 267 -5.03 -21.84 -7.30
N VAL A 268 -3.81 -21.33 -7.16
CA VAL A 268 -2.82 -21.33 -8.24
C VAL A 268 -2.63 -22.76 -8.74
N ALA A 269 -2.70 -22.97 -10.06
CA ALA A 269 -2.58 -24.30 -10.64
C ALA A 269 -1.21 -24.93 -10.34
N GLU A 270 -1.20 -26.25 -10.14
CA GLU A 270 0.03 -27.00 -9.89
C GLU A 270 1.04 -26.81 -11.04
N GLY A 271 2.30 -26.52 -10.69
CA GLY A 271 3.39 -26.36 -11.64
C GLY A 271 3.58 -24.95 -12.18
N LEU A 272 2.71 -23.98 -11.84
CA LEU A 272 2.98 -22.57 -12.10
C LEU A 272 4.02 -22.02 -11.12
N GLU A 273 4.80 -21.05 -11.58
CA GLU A 273 5.80 -20.39 -10.74
C GLU A 273 5.13 -19.50 -9.70
N THR A 274 5.49 -19.68 -8.42
CA THR A 274 4.96 -18.88 -7.31
C THR A 274 6.04 -18.06 -6.58
N THR A 275 5.61 -17.00 -5.90
CA THR A 275 6.43 -16.17 -4.99
C THR A 275 6.58 -16.85 -3.61
N LEU A 276 7.33 -16.23 -2.68
CA LEU A 276 7.45 -16.72 -1.29
C LEU A 276 6.13 -16.66 -0.48
N THR A 277 5.15 -15.89 -0.97
CA THR A 277 3.80 -15.79 -0.42
C THR A 277 2.82 -16.77 -1.09
N GLY A 278 3.29 -17.58 -2.05
CA GLY A 278 2.46 -18.55 -2.78
C GLY A 278 1.62 -17.92 -3.89
N TRP A 279 1.84 -16.65 -4.22
CA TRP A 279 1.16 -15.97 -5.33
C TRP A 279 1.79 -16.35 -6.66
N GLU A 280 1.00 -16.40 -7.74
CA GLU A 280 1.55 -16.63 -9.07
C GLU A 280 2.49 -15.47 -9.48
N PHE A 281 3.61 -15.80 -10.10
CA PHE A 281 4.50 -14.82 -10.72
C PHE A 281 3.81 -14.21 -11.94
N TYR A 282 3.13 -13.07 -11.74
CA TYR A 282 2.33 -12.42 -12.78
C TYR A 282 2.58 -10.90 -12.87
N PRO A 283 3.67 -10.47 -13.54
CA PRO A 283 4.00 -9.05 -13.72
C PRO A 283 2.90 -8.16 -14.34
N PRO A 284 2.05 -8.63 -15.28
CA PRO A 284 1.02 -7.80 -15.90
C PRO A 284 -0.06 -7.27 -14.94
N ALA A 285 -0.15 -7.79 -13.70
CA ALA A 285 -1.19 -7.43 -12.73
C ALA A 285 -1.33 -5.90 -12.54
N ALA A 286 -0.23 -5.16 -12.45
CA ALA A 286 -0.26 -3.70 -12.27
C ALA A 286 -0.92 -2.98 -13.45
N ALA A 287 -0.63 -3.39 -14.68
CA ALA A 287 -1.23 -2.78 -15.87
C ALA A 287 -2.73 -3.08 -15.98
N GLU A 288 -3.18 -4.25 -15.52
CA GLU A 288 -4.61 -4.56 -15.45
C GLU A 288 -5.33 -3.75 -14.38
N GLY A 289 -4.72 -3.62 -13.20
CA GLY A 289 -5.23 -2.74 -12.15
C GLY A 289 -5.33 -1.29 -12.58
N ILE A 290 -4.34 -0.77 -13.31
CA ILE A 290 -4.36 0.58 -13.88
C ILE A 290 -5.53 0.77 -14.84
N ARG A 291 -5.72 -0.15 -15.80
CA ARG A 291 -6.83 -0.06 -16.77
C ARG A 291 -8.19 -0.11 -16.07
N SER A 292 -8.36 -1.04 -15.13
CA SER A 292 -9.62 -1.15 -14.38
C SER A 292 -9.91 0.11 -13.57
N ALA A 293 -8.93 0.59 -12.79
CA ALA A 293 -9.09 1.78 -11.97
C ALA A 293 -9.37 3.04 -12.83
N TRP A 294 -8.67 3.20 -13.95
CA TRP A 294 -8.89 4.31 -14.89
C TRP A 294 -10.33 4.32 -15.42
N GLU A 295 -10.81 3.20 -15.95
CA GLU A 295 -12.16 3.12 -16.53
C GLU A 295 -13.26 3.29 -15.47
N LEU A 296 -13.16 2.58 -14.33
CA LEU A 296 -14.19 2.57 -13.31
C LEU A 296 -14.30 3.88 -12.53
N SER A 297 -13.17 4.57 -12.31
CA SER A 297 -13.16 5.86 -11.61
C SER A 297 -13.64 7.02 -12.49
N GLY A 298 -13.93 6.78 -13.78
CA GLY A 298 -14.24 7.84 -14.72
C GLY A 298 -13.01 8.66 -15.12
N HIS A 299 -11.88 7.99 -15.32
CA HIS A 299 -10.60 8.54 -15.78
C HIS A 299 -9.89 9.43 -14.77
N VAL A 300 -9.92 9.06 -13.49
CA VAL A 300 -9.07 9.69 -12.46
C VAL A 300 -7.61 9.27 -12.67
N PRO A 301 -6.61 10.18 -12.58
CA PRO A 301 -5.20 9.83 -12.71
C PRO A 301 -4.79 8.69 -11.76
N VAL A 302 -3.97 7.76 -12.26
CA VAL A 302 -3.62 6.54 -11.53
C VAL A 302 -2.19 6.62 -11.01
N MET A 303 -1.96 6.24 -9.76
CA MET A 303 -0.63 6.02 -9.22
C MET A 303 -0.47 4.55 -8.81
N VAL A 304 0.57 3.87 -9.27
CA VAL A 304 0.89 2.54 -8.70
C VAL A 304 1.51 2.78 -7.34
N THR A 305 0.70 2.66 -6.29
CA THR A 305 1.09 2.98 -4.92
C THR A 305 1.81 1.83 -4.23
N GLU A 306 1.63 0.60 -4.75
CA GLU A 306 2.42 -0.59 -4.40
C GLU A 306 2.46 -1.60 -5.56
N ASN A 307 3.63 -2.15 -5.83
CA ASN A 307 3.82 -3.34 -6.66
C ASN A 307 5.22 -3.92 -6.39
N GLY A 308 5.34 -5.24 -6.39
CA GLY A 308 6.61 -5.91 -6.15
C GLY A 308 6.43 -7.40 -5.89
N ILE A 309 7.48 -8.09 -5.44
CA ILE A 309 7.40 -9.51 -5.06
C ILE A 309 8.26 -9.84 -3.84
N ALA A 310 7.76 -10.76 -3.00
CA ALA A 310 8.54 -11.38 -1.96
C ALA A 310 9.47 -12.47 -2.55
N THR A 311 10.78 -12.24 -2.46
CA THR A 311 11.80 -13.18 -2.95
C THR A 311 13.17 -12.94 -2.30
N ALA A 312 13.92 -14.00 -1.99
CA ALA A 312 15.32 -13.86 -1.60
C ALA A 312 16.27 -13.71 -2.83
N ASP A 313 15.76 -13.98 -4.03
CA ASP A 313 16.50 -13.89 -5.28
C ASP A 313 16.18 -12.58 -6.01
N ASP A 314 17.16 -11.66 -6.01
CA ASP A 314 17.04 -10.36 -6.67
C ASP A 314 16.96 -10.45 -8.20
N THR A 315 17.42 -11.54 -8.82
CA THR A 315 17.24 -11.71 -10.28
C THR A 315 15.76 -11.87 -10.62
N ARG A 316 14.99 -12.57 -9.77
CA ARG A 316 13.53 -12.67 -9.89
C ARG A 316 12.85 -11.34 -9.60
N ARG A 317 13.30 -10.60 -8.57
CA ARG A 317 12.74 -9.27 -8.25
C ARG A 317 12.90 -8.30 -9.42
N ILE A 318 14.08 -8.27 -10.02
CA ILE A 318 14.37 -7.48 -11.22
C ILE A 318 13.46 -7.93 -12.37
N ALA A 319 13.39 -9.24 -12.67
CA ALA A 319 12.57 -9.75 -13.77
C ALA A 319 11.08 -9.39 -13.61
N TYR A 320 10.53 -9.52 -12.39
CA TYR A 320 9.14 -9.15 -12.13
C TYR A 320 8.93 -7.65 -12.30
N THR A 321 9.79 -6.84 -11.68
CA THR A 321 9.66 -5.37 -11.71
C THR A 321 9.83 -4.84 -13.13
N GLN A 322 10.77 -5.39 -13.90
CA GLN A 322 10.93 -5.07 -15.31
C GLN A 322 9.66 -5.40 -16.11
N GLY A 323 9.14 -6.63 -15.98
CA GLY A 323 7.91 -7.03 -16.67
C GLY A 323 6.71 -6.16 -16.30
N ALA A 324 6.57 -5.79 -15.02
CA ALA A 324 5.51 -4.90 -14.57
C ALA A 324 5.66 -3.51 -15.21
N LEU A 325 6.87 -2.93 -15.22
CA LEU A 325 7.14 -1.62 -15.82
C LEU A 325 6.94 -1.61 -17.35
N GLU A 326 7.25 -2.71 -18.04
CA GLU A 326 6.96 -2.86 -19.47
C GLU A 326 5.45 -2.77 -19.74
N HIS A 327 4.63 -3.51 -18.97
CA HIS A 327 3.17 -3.49 -19.17
C HIS A 327 2.52 -2.19 -18.66
N ILE A 328 3.07 -1.55 -17.63
CA ILE A 328 2.64 -0.20 -17.20
C ILE A 328 2.92 0.80 -18.31
N HIS A 329 4.08 0.70 -18.98
CA HIS A 329 4.40 1.56 -20.11
C HIS A 329 3.36 1.41 -21.25
N ASP A 330 2.88 0.20 -21.53
CA ASP A 330 1.79 -0.01 -22.50
C ASP A 330 0.52 0.80 -22.13
N THR A 331 0.15 0.87 -20.84
CA THR A 331 -1.02 1.68 -20.40
C THR A 331 -0.81 3.18 -20.62
N ILE A 332 0.42 3.66 -20.50
CA ILE A 332 0.77 5.06 -20.78
C ILE A 332 0.66 5.32 -22.30
N ASP A 333 1.13 4.40 -23.12
CA ASP A 333 1.00 4.47 -24.59
C ASP A 333 -0.48 4.39 -25.05
N GLU A 334 -1.34 3.74 -24.27
CA GLU A 334 -2.81 3.75 -24.44
C GLU A 334 -3.46 5.10 -24.07
N GLY A 335 -2.72 6.03 -23.45
CA GLY A 335 -3.17 7.36 -23.08
C GLY A 335 -3.69 7.50 -21.65
N ILE A 336 -3.47 6.48 -20.79
CA ILE A 336 -3.85 6.54 -19.37
C ILE A 336 -2.86 7.45 -18.62
N GLU A 337 -3.38 8.36 -17.79
CA GLU A 337 -2.56 9.25 -16.96
C GLU A 337 -2.00 8.49 -15.75
N VAL A 338 -0.81 7.92 -15.91
CA VAL A 338 -0.08 7.23 -14.83
C VAL A 338 0.93 8.19 -14.19
N LEU A 339 0.73 8.51 -12.91
CA LEU A 339 1.51 9.49 -12.15
C LEU A 339 2.89 8.97 -11.71
N GLY A 340 3.00 7.66 -11.47
CA GLY A 340 4.22 7.07 -10.95
C GLY A 340 4.10 5.63 -10.51
N TYR A 341 5.25 5.08 -10.10
CA TYR A 341 5.42 3.71 -9.61
C TYR A 341 6.17 3.72 -8.27
N GLN A 342 5.51 3.17 -7.25
CA GLN A 342 6.05 3.02 -5.90
C GLN A 342 6.30 1.53 -5.64
N HIS A 343 7.58 1.13 -5.64
CA HIS A 343 7.96 -0.25 -5.40
C HIS A 343 7.59 -0.68 -3.96
N TRP A 344 6.87 -1.79 -3.84
CA TRP A 344 6.66 -2.47 -2.57
C TRP A 344 7.76 -3.53 -2.38
N SER A 345 8.74 -3.32 -1.49
CA SER A 345 8.84 -2.24 -0.49
C SER A 345 10.21 -1.57 -0.48
N ALA A 346 10.34 -0.42 0.20
CA ALA A 346 11.63 0.24 0.38
C ALA A 346 12.58 -0.62 1.24
N LEU A 347 12.08 -1.12 2.38
CA LEU A 347 12.81 -1.96 3.32
C LEU A 347 12.17 -3.36 3.41
N ASP A 348 12.97 -4.40 3.64
CA ASP A 348 12.44 -5.64 4.19
C ASP A 348 11.74 -5.30 5.51
N ASN A 349 10.53 -5.80 5.72
CA ASN A 349 9.66 -5.31 6.78
C ASN A 349 8.88 -6.46 7.45
N TYR A 350 8.09 -6.10 8.45
CA TYR A 350 7.17 -7.00 9.12
C TYR A 350 5.93 -7.23 8.23
N GLU A 351 5.77 -8.41 7.65
CA GLU A 351 4.68 -8.74 6.71
C GLU A 351 3.47 -9.34 7.44
N TRP A 352 2.93 -8.56 8.37
CA TRP A 352 1.69 -8.87 9.11
C TRP A 352 1.74 -10.27 9.76
N ALA A 353 0.72 -11.10 9.54
CA ALA A 353 0.65 -12.45 10.08
C ALA A 353 1.82 -13.37 9.65
N SER A 354 2.54 -13.03 8.57
CA SER A 354 3.66 -13.81 8.05
C SER A 354 5.02 -13.47 8.66
N GLY A 355 5.09 -12.46 9.55
CA GLY A 355 6.34 -12.07 10.21
C GLY A 355 7.37 -11.49 9.25
N PHE A 356 8.66 -11.67 9.52
CA PHE A 356 9.75 -11.10 8.72
C PHE A 356 10.27 -12.05 7.61
N ARG A 357 9.64 -13.23 7.44
CA ARG A 357 10.11 -14.20 6.44
C ARG A 357 9.91 -13.71 5.00
N PRO A 358 8.74 -13.16 4.59
CA PRO A 358 8.60 -12.58 3.27
C PRO A 358 9.47 -11.31 3.15
N THR A 359 10.24 -11.21 2.07
CA THR A 359 11.15 -10.09 1.83
C THR A 359 10.79 -9.37 0.54
N PHE A 360 10.02 -8.28 0.66
CA PHE A 360 9.64 -7.41 -0.45
C PHE A 360 10.67 -6.29 -0.70
N GLY A 361 11.54 -6.00 0.27
CA GLY A 361 12.36 -4.81 0.29
C GLY A 361 13.39 -4.72 -0.84
N LEU A 362 13.60 -3.52 -1.36
CA LEU A 362 14.80 -3.13 -2.09
C LEU A 362 16.02 -3.07 -1.18
N ILE A 363 15.83 -2.76 0.10
CA ILE A 363 16.89 -2.62 1.09
C ILE A 363 16.67 -3.64 2.20
N GLY A 364 17.61 -4.56 2.36
CA GLY A 364 17.64 -5.45 3.53
C GLY A 364 18.23 -4.75 4.74
N TRP A 365 18.10 -5.34 5.93
CA TRP A 365 18.76 -4.85 7.13
C TRP A 365 19.13 -6.00 8.07
N ASP A 366 20.18 -5.79 8.86
CA ASP A 366 20.64 -6.74 9.86
C ASP A 366 19.82 -6.64 11.15
N ARG A 367 19.26 -7.76 11.64
CA ARG A 367 18.30 -7.76 12.75
C ARG A 367 18.91 -7.44 14.13
N GLU A 368 20.23 -7.45 14.27
CA GLU A 368 20.91 -7.15 15.53
C GLU A 368 21.45 -5.71 15.55
N THR A 369 21.95 -5.23 14.42
CA THR A 369 22.65 -3.93 14.31
C THR A 369 21.81 -2.85 13.61
N PHE A 370 20.75 -3.25 12.92
CA PHE A 370 19.90 -2.42 12.07
C PHE A 370 20.62 -1.77 10.89
N GLU A 371 21.80 -2.27 10.50
CA GLU A 371 22.54 -1.78 9.33
C GLU A 371 21.79 -2.11 8.04
N ARG A 372 21.59 -1.10 7.17
CA ARG A 372 20.89 -1.25 5.89
C ARG A 372 21.83 -1.73 4.79
N THR A 373 21.37 -2.65 3.95
CA THR A 373 22.08 -3.17 2.78
C THR A 373 21.18 -3.08 1.54
N PRO A 374 21.40 -2.11 0.63
CA PRO A 374 20.70 -2.06 -0.65
C PRO A 374 20.99 -3.31 -1.48
N LYS A 375 19.92 -3.96 -1.95
CA LYS A 375 20.00 -5.18 -2.76
C LYS A 375 20.34 -4.87 -4.23
N PRO A 376 20.75 -5.86 -5.04
CA PRO A 376 20.98 -5.66 -6.48
C PRO A 376 19.78 -5.05 -7.22
N SER A 377 18.55 -5.46 -6.89
CA SER A 377 17.33 -4.87 -7.47
C SER A 377 17.19 -3.38 -7.17
N ALA A 378 17.61 -2.90 -6.00
CA ALA A 378 17.57 -1.49 -5.64
C ALA A 378 18.44 -0.65 -6.56
N ARG A 379 19.64 -1.15 -6.87
CA ARG A 379 20.58 -0.47 -7.76
C ARG A 379 20.05 -0.43 -9.19
N TRP A 380 19.56 -1.57 -9.68
CA TRP A 380 18.94 -1.67 -11.00
C TRP A 380 17.72 -0.73 -11.13
N TYR A 381 16.79 -0.77 -10.17
CA TYR A 381 15.60 0.07 -10.19
C TYR A 381 15.96 1.57 -10.09
N GLY A 382 16.98 1.89 -9.30
CA GLY A 382 17.56 3.21 -9.22
C GLY A 382 18.19 3.71 -10.53
N GLU A 383 18.78 2.83 -11.34
CA GLU A 383 19.27 3.19 -12.69
C GLU A 383 18.10 3.50 -13.63
N VAL A 384 17.01 2.72 -13.57
CA VAL A 384 15.77 2.99 -14.32
C VAL A 384 15.18 4.35 -13.94
N ALA A 385 15.09 4.64 -12.63
CA ALA A 385 14.59 5.90 -12.11
C ALA A 385 15.42 7.11 -12.59
N ARG A 386 16.76 7.05 -12.48
CA ARG A 386 17.64 8.13 -12.96
C ARG A 386 17.56 8.35 -14.47
N ALA A 387 17.35 7.28 -15.23
CA ALA A 387 17.21 7.36 -16.68
C ALA A 387 15.82 7.85 -17.12
N ASN A 388 14.85 7.94 -16.19
CA ASN A 388 13.42 8.06 -16.48
C ASN A 388 12.99 7.09 -17.61
N GLY A 389 13.50 5.86 -17.56
CA GLY A 389 13.35 4.94 -18.67
C GLY A 389 13.90 3.54 -18.45
N LEU A 390 13.29 2.59 -19.13
CA LEU A 390 13.58 1.17 -19.03
C LEU A 390 14.34 0.69 -20.28
N PRO A 391 15.52 0.07 -20.14
CA PRO A 391 16.18 -0.60 -21.27
C PRO A 391 15.25 -1.66 -21.86
N ARG A 392 15.18 -1.74 -23.20
CA ARG A 392 14.45 -2.85 -23.83
C ARG A 392 15.34 -4.10 -23.73
N ALA A 393 14.76 -5.22 -23.35
CA ALA A 393 15.42 -6.53 -23.28
C ALA A 393 16.06 -6.94 -24.60
#